data_AF-A0A8J3BXY7-F1
#
_entry.id   AF-A0A8J3BXY7-F1
#
_cell.length_a   1.000
_cell.length_b   1.000
_cell.length_c   1.000
_cell.angle_alpha   90.00
_cell.angle_beta   90.00
_cell.angle_gamma   90.00
#
_symmetry.space_group_name_H-M   'P 1'
#
loop_
_entity.id
_entity.type
_entity.pdbx_description
1 polymer ?
#
loop_
_entity_poly.entity_id
_entity_poly.type
_entity_poly.pdbx_seq_one_letter_code
_entity_poly.pdbx_strand_id
1 'polypeptide(L)'
;MVSQDEHAGQDHEPTVTLTRWHAQWTDDDPHANFKAEVRDYGLLDPLTTLRGMSANLGIPVGALARYVIAKWATGGSGGLLELGPVMTRRLWEPIARAEADGTDAARLAAYDQLRQMIAWLNIPLNDPTVYPAQ
;
A
#
# COMPACT_ATOMS: atom_id res chain seq x y z
N MET A 1 -30.16 42.21 -1.48
CA MET A 1 -28.75 42.41 -1.11
C MET A 1 -28.73 42.38 0.42
N VAL A 2 -28.38 41.31 1.12
CA VAL A 2 -27.47 40.17 0.85
C VAL A 2 -28.20 38.89 1.29
N SER A 3 -28.31 37.89 0.42
CA SER A 3 -28.70 36.53 0.83
C SER A 3 -27.41 35.72 0.94
N GLN A 4 -27.11 35.28 2.16
CA GLN A 4 -25.95 34.46 2.50
C GLN A 4 -26.09 33.05 1.92
N ASP A 5 -24.93 32.53 1.54
CA ASP A 5 -24.66 31.20 1.02
C ASP A 5 -25.17 30.06 1.92
N GLU A 6 -25.87 29.11 1.30
CA GLU A 6 -25.89 27.71 1.74
C GLU A 6 -25.70 26.80 0.52
N HIS A 7 -24.47 26.77 -0.01
CA HIS A 7 -23.99 25.60 -0.74
C HIS A 7 -23.54 24.56 0.29
N ALA A 8 -24.50 23.91 0.96
CA ALA A 8 -24.24 22.66 1.67
C ALA A 8 -24.03 21.56 0.62
N GLY A 9 -22.79 21.42 0.15
CA GLY A 9 -22.37 20.25 -0.61
C GLY A 9 -22.66 19.01 0.23
N GLN A 10 -23.53 18.14 -0.26
CA GLN A 10 -23.76 16.84 0.35
C GLN A 10 -22.48 16.02 0.16
N ASP A 11 -21.60 16.02 1.16
CA ASP A 11 -20.48 15.08 1.25
C ASP A 11 -21.05 13.66 1.42
N HIS A 12 -21.39 13.03 0.30
CA HIS A 12 -21.82 11.64 0.30
C HIS A 12 -20.58 10.77 0.59
N GLU A 13 -20.62 9.99 1.67
CA GLU A 13 -19.53 9.05 1.96
C GLU A 13 -19.32 8.10 0.76
N PRO A 14 -18.06 7.78 0.39
CA PRO A 14 -17.81 6.93 -0.76
C PRO A 14 -18.33 5.50 -0.51
N THR A 15 -19.15 5.00 -1.44
CA THR A 15 -19.60 3.60 -1.44
C THR A 15 -18.68 2.76 -2.33
N VAL A 16 -18.07 1.72 -1.75
CA VAL A 16 -17.23 0.75 -2.48
C VAL A 16 -17.95 -0.59 -2.59
N THR A 17 -18.05 -1.11 -3.81
CA THR A 17 -18.55 -2.48 -4.05
C THR A 17 -17.37 -3.42 -4.22
N LEU A 18 -17.32 -4.49 -3.44
CA LEU A 18 -16.29 -5.52 -3.54
C LEU A 18 -16.59 -6.45 -4.72
N THR A 19 -16.15 -6.08 -5.92
CA THR A 19 -16.36 -6.87 -7.13
C THR A 19 -15.19 -7.83 -7.36
N ARG A 20 -15.49 -9.01 -7.90
CA ARG A 20 -14.46 -9.91 -8.40
C ARG A 20 -13.96 -9.40 -9.74
N TRP A 21 -12.65 -9.20 -9.86
CA TRP A 21 -12.03 -8.79 -11.11
C TRP A 21 -11.62 -10.00 -11.94
N HIS A 22 -12.03 -10.01 -13.21
CA HIS A 22 -11.65 -11.01 -14.18
C HIS A 22 -11.11 -10.30 -15.42
N ALA A 23 -9.87 -10.58 -15.79
CA ALA A 23 -9.32 -10.14 -17.06
C ALA A 23 -8.28 -11.12 -17.58
N GLN A 24 -8.00 -10.99 -18.87
CA GLN A 24 -6.84 -11.57 -19.53
C GLN A 24 -5.86 -10.43 -19.87
N TRP A 25 -4.59 -10.76 -19.93
CA TRP A 25 -3.53 -9.83 -20.32
C TRP A 25 -2.57 -10.53 -21.28
N THR A 26 -1.79 -9.73 -22.00
CA THR A 26 -0.73 -10.21 -22.89
C THR A 26 0.45 -10.73 -22.08
N ASP A 27 1.23 -11.64 -22.65
CA ASP A 27 2.41 -12.22 -21.98
C ASP A 27 3.47 -11.17 -21.59
N ASP A 28 3.55 -10.06 -22.33
CA ASP A 28 4.47 -8.96 -22.08
C ASP A 28 3.93 -7.89 -21.11
N ASP A 29 2.81 -8.12 -20.42
CA ASP A 29 2.24 -7.15 -19.48
C ASP A 29 3.16 -6.99 -18.25
N PRO A 30 3.74 -5.80 -18.00
CA PRO A 30 4.69 -5.58 -16.90
C PRO A 30 4.06 -5.74 -15.51
N HIS A 31 2.73 -5.77 -15.42
CA HIS A 31 1.96 -5.94 -14.19
C HIS A 31 1.21 -7.28 -14.14
N ALA A 32 1.49 -8.21 -15.06
CA ALA A 32 0.86 -9.53 -15.14
C ALA A 32 0.79 -10.24 -13.78
N ASN A 33 1.89 -10.24 -13.03
CA ASN A 33 1.98 -10.90 -11.72
C ASN A 33 1.01 -10.30 -10.70
N PHE A 34 0.93 -8.97 -10.62
CA PHE A 34 0.04 -8.29 -9.68
C PHE A 34 -1.43 -8.45 -10.09
N LYS A 35 -1.73 -8.36 -11.39
CA LYS A 35 -3.08 -8.64 -11.92
C LYS A 35 -3.52 -10.08 -11.62
N ALA A 36 -2.61 -11.05 -11.76
CA ALA A 36 -2.86 -12.43 -11.37
C ALA A 36 -3.17 -12.54 -9.88
N GLU A 37 -2.39 -11.89 -9.03
CA GLU A 37 -2.61 -11.88 -7.59
C GLU A 37 -3.97 -11.27 -7.22
N VAL A 38 -4.34 -10.12 -7.80
CA VAL A 38 -5.66 -9.50 -7.58
C VAL A 38 -6.80 -10.43 -7.99
N ARG A 39 -6.68 -11.10 -9.14
CA ARG A 39 -7.66 -12.08 -9.61
C ARG A 39 -7.77 -13.26 -8.64
N ASP A 40 -6.63 -13.83 -8.23
CA ASP A 40 -6.56 -15.05 -7.43
C ASP A 40 -7.04 -14.79 -5.99
N TYR A 41 -6.66 -13.66 -5.38
CA TYR A 41 -7.22 -13.22 -4.09
C TYR A 41 -8.72 -12.87 -4.18
N GLY A 42 -9.20 -12.42 -5.34
CA GLY A 42 -10.62 -12.19 -5.59
C GLY A 42 -11.49 -13.46 -5.50
N LEU A 43 -10.89 -14.65 -5.43
CA LEU A 43 -11.62 -15.90 -5.19
C LEU A 43 -12.05 -16.08 -3.73
N LEU A 44 -11.35 -15.42 -2.79
CA LEU A 44 -11.67 -15.47 -1.37
C LEU A 44 -12.94 -14.65 -1.06
N ASP A 45 -13.65 -15.01 0.01
CA ASP A 45 -14.67 -14.12 0.59
C ASP A 45 -14.00 -13.19 1.61
N PRO A 46 -13.79 -11.90 1.26
CA PRO A 46 -13.04 -10.96 2.09
C PRO A 46 -13.80 -10.55 3.37
N LEU A 47 -15.10 -10.85 3.45
CA LEU A 47 -15.95 -10.39 4.54
C LEU A 47 -16.19 -11.46 5.62
N THR A 48 -15.70 -12.68 5.44
CA THR A 48 -15.90 -13.79 6.41
C THR A 48 -15.51 -13.38 7.82
N THR A 49 -14.27 -12.91 8.00
CA THR A 49 -13.77 -12.46 9.31
C THR A 49 -14.51 -11.21 9.81
N LEU A 50 -14.81 -10.25 8.93
CA LEU A 50 -15.48 -9.00 9.31
C LEU A 50 -16.92 -9.23 9.79
N ARG A 51 -17.65 -10.18 9.18
CA ARG A 51 -18.99 -10.57 9.65
C ARG A 51 -18.94 -11.22 11.03
N GLY A 52 -17.94 -12.08 11.29
CA GLY A 52 -17.72 -12.66 12.62
C GLY A 52 -17.42 -11.61 13.68
N MET A 53 -16.52 -10.66 13.36
CA MET A 53 -16.22 -9.52 14.25
C MET A 53 -17.44 -8.63 14.47
N SER A 54 -18.22 -8.37 13.43
CA SER A 54 -19.43 -7.56 13.52
C SER A 54 -20.45 -8.17 14.49
N ALA A 55 -20.71 -9.48 14.39
CA ALA A 55 -21.60 -10.19 15.29
C ALA A 55 -21.11 -10.18 16.75
N ASN A 56 -19.80 -10.32 16.96
CA ASN A 56 -19.21 -10.40 18.30
C ASN A 56 -19.06 -9.04 18.99
N LEU A 57 -18.79 -7.97 18.23
CA LEU A 57 -18.46 -6.65 18.77
C LEU A 57 -19.61 -5.63 18.64
N GLY A 58 -20.66 -5.95 17.88
CA GLY A 58 -21.77 -5.02 17.60
C GLY A 58 -21.38 -3.86 16.68
N ILE A 59 -20.25 -3.96 15.96
CA ILE A 59 -19.76 -2.92 15.05
C ILE A 59 -20.20 -3.25 13.61
N PRO A 60 -20.75 -2.30 12.83
CA PRO A 60 -21.15 -2.56 11.44
C PRO A 60 -19.96 -2.99 10.56
N VAL A 61 -20.20 -3.95 9.65
CA VAL A 61 -19.18 -4.47 8.72
C VAL A 61 -18.50 -3.34 7.93
N GLY A 62 -19.27 -2.34 7.47
CA GLY A 62 -18.71 -1.20 6.73
C GLY A 62 -17.74 -0.35 7.56
N ALA A 63 -18.00 -0.18 8.86
CA ALA A 63 -17.10 0.54 9.76
C ALA A 63 -15.81 -0.25 10.01
N LEU A 64 -15.90 -1.58 10.18
CA LEU A 64 -14.73 -2.47 10.28
C LEU A 64 -13.91 -2.47 8.98
N ALA A 65 -14.56 -2.50 7.82
CA ALA A 65 -13.90 -2.42 6.52
C ALA A 65 -13.17 -1.08 6.35
N ARG A 66 -13.83 0.04 6.68
CA ARG A 66 -13.19 1.38 6.67
C ARG A 66 -11.98 1.43 7.59
N TYR A 67 -12.08 0.87 8.80
CA TYR A 67 -10.96 0.78 9.73
C TYR A 67 -9.79 -0.02 9.16
N VAL A 68 -10.05 -1.18 8.54
CA VAL A 68 -9.00 -2.02 7.95
C VAL A 68 -8.31 -1.29 6.80
N ILE A 69 -9.09 -0.68 5.89
CA ILE A 69 -8.56 0.09 4.75
C ILE A 69 -7.75 1.28 5.28
N ALA A 70 -8.29 2.09 6.18
CA ALA A 70 -7.57 3.22 6.76
C ALA A 70 -6.29 2.76 7.48
N LYS A 71 -6.37 1.76 8.37
CA LYS A 71 -5.22 1.33 9.16
C LYS A 71 -4.11 0.69 8.33
N TRP A 72 -4.45 -0.12 7.33
CA TRP A 72 -3.46 -0.92 6.61
C TRP A 72 -3.15 -0.38 5.22
N ALA A 73 -4.17 0.02 4.45
CA ALA A 73 -3.94 0.59 3.13
C ALA A 73 -3.31 1.98 3.21
N THR A 74 -3.68 2.80 4.21
CA THR A 74 -3.06 4.14 4.40
C THR A 74 -1.87 4.14 5.36
N GLY A 75 -1.79 3.15 6.27
CA GLY A 75 -0.76 3.06 7.31
C GLY A 75 0.53 2.32 6.94
N GLY A 76 0.80 2.06 5.65
CA GLY A 76 2.13 1.58 5.22
C GLY A 76 2.26 0.12 4.78
N SER A 77 1.17 -0.62 4.54
CA SER A 77 1.27 -1.77 3.60
C SER A 77 1.44 -1.32 2.13
N GLY A 78 1.24 -0.02 1.88
CA GLY A 78 1.74 0.69 0.71
C GLY A 78 3.25 0.57 0.50
N GLY A 79 4.08 0.33 1.52
CA GLY A 79 5.53 0.14 1.29
C GLY A 79 5.87 -1.05 0.39
N LEU A 80 5.09 -2.13 0.43
CA LEU A 80 5.30 -3.30 -0.44
C LEU A 80 4.55 -3.17 -1.78
N LEU A 81 3.40 -2.48 -1.77
CA LEU A 81 2.59 -2.23 -2.97
C LEU A 81 3.11 -1.05 -3.83
N GLU A 82 3.75 -0.05 -3.23
CA GLU A 82 4.28 1.16 -3.90
C GLU A 82 5.75 1.03 -4.32
N LEU A 83 6.58 0.30 -3.56
CA LEU A 83 7.94 -0.02 -3.98
C LEU A 83 7.95 -1.16 -5.02
N GLY A 84 7.00 -2.10 -4.90
CA GLY A 84 6.88 -3.27 -5.75
C GLY A 84 8.05 -4.28 -5.59
N PRO A 85 7.91 -5.51 -6.12
CA PRO A 85 8.91 -6.58 -5.97
C PRO A 85 10.29 -6.23 -6.51
N VAL A 86 10.36 -5.26 -7.43
CA VAL A 86 11.62 -4.79 -8.03
C VAL A 86 12.41 -3.96 -7.05
N MET A 87 11.77 -3.00 -6.38
CA MET A 87 12.48 -2.12 -5.46
C MET A 87 12.77 -2.81 -4.13
N THR A 88 11.92 -3.74 -3.66
CA THR A 88 12.23 -4.62 -2.53
C THR A 88 13.46 -5.48 -2.83
N ARG A 89 13.56 -6.09 -4.02
CA ARG A 89 14.76 -6.84 -4.43
C ARG A 89 15.99 -5.94 -4.49
N ARG A 90 15.85 -4.73 -5.03
CA ARG A 90 16.95 -3.76 -5.12
C ARG A 90 17.48 -3.33 -3.76
N LEU A 91 16.60 -3.14 -2.76
CA LEU A 91 16.99 -2.83 -1.38
C LEU A 91 17.54 -4.06 -0.64
N TRP A 92 17.17 -5.27 -1.04
CA TRP A 92 17.67 -6.48 -0.40
C TRP A 92 19.06 -6.92 -0.91
N GLU A 93 19.35 -6.66 -2.19
CA GLU A 93 20.57 -7.12 -2.87
C GLU A 93 21.89 -6.73 -2.16
N PRO A 94 22.07 -5.51 -1.61
CA PRO A 94 23.29 -5.17 -0.86
C PRO A 94 23.45 -6.01 0.42
N ILE A 95 22.35 -6.31 1.11
CA ILE A 95 22.34 -7.12 2.34
C ILE A 95 22.73 -8.56 2.01
N ALA A 96 22.09 -9.15 1.00
CA ALA A 96 22.36 -10.53 0.60
C ALA A 96 23.82 -10.75 0.21
N ARG A 97 24.42 -9.81 -0.53
CA ARG A 97 25.85 -9.88 -0.91
C ARG A 97 26.78 -9.74 0.30
N ALA A 98 26.47 -8.84 1.23
CA ALA A 98 27.27 -8.67 2.44
C ALA A 98 27.20 -9.89 3.36
N GLU A 99 26.02 -10.51 3.50
CA GLU A 99 25.88 -11.75 4.27
C GLU A 99 26.58 -12.94 3.62
N ALA A 100 26.62 -13.00 2.29
CA ALA A 100 27.37 -14.04 1.57
C ALA A 100 28.89 -13.91 1.76
N ASP A 101 29.42 -12.69 1.83
CA ASP A 101 30.84 -12.45 2.12
C ASP A 101 31.16 -12.66 3.61
N GLY A 102 30.20 -12.41 4.50
CA GLY A 102 30.28 -12.72 5.92
C GLY A 102 31.18 -11.79 6.74
N THR A 103 31.76 -10.75 6.13
CA THR A 103 32.69 -9.82 6.78
C THR A 103 31.99 -8.58 7.32
N ASP A 104 32.52 -8.01 8.41
CA ASP A 104 32.01 -6.75 8.98
C ASP A 104 32.22 -5.58 8.02
N ALA A 105 33.31 -5.60 7.25
CA ALA A 105 33.59 -4.60 6.22
C ALA A 105 32.51 -4.61 5.12
N ALA A 106 32.07 -5.79 4.67
CA ALA A 106 31.00 -5.91 3.69
C ALA A 106 29.64 -5.47 4.25
N ARG A 107 29.34 -5.79 5.52
CA ARG A 107 28.12 -5.31 6.19
C ARG A 107 28.10 -3.80 6.31
N LEU A 108 29.22 -3.18 6.68
CA LEU A 108 29.33 -1.73 6.79
C LEU A 108 29.15 -1.04 5.43
N ALA A 109 29.76 -1.60 4.37
CA ALA A 109 29.59 -1.11 3.01
C ALA A 109 28.13 -1.24 2.52
N ALA A 110 27.45 -2.36 2.83
CA ALA A 110 26.04 -2.53 2.51
C ALA A 110 25.14 -1.54 3.26
N TYR A 111 25.41 -1.29 4.55
CA TYR A 111 24.70 -0.27 5.31
C TYR A 111 24.82 1.11 4.66
N ASP A 112 26.03 1.53 4.29
CA ASP A 112 26.24 2.84 3.66
C ASP A 112 25.52 2.94 2.31
N GLN A 113 25.53 1.86 1.52
CA GLN A 113 24.80 1.79 0.26
C GLN A 113 23.28 1.90 0.47
N LEU A 114 22.72 1.19 1.46
CA LEU A 114 21.29 1.27 1.80
C LEU A 114 20.90 2.64 2.32
N ARG A 115 21.73 3.23 3.17
CA ARG A 115 21.52 4.58 3.70
C ARG A 115 21.40 5.60 2.56
N GLN A 116 22.22 5.48 1.51
CA GLN A 116 22.11 6.33 0.32
C GLN A 116 20.84 6.09 -0.48
N MET A 117 20.43 4.83 -0.67
CA MET A 117 19.18 4.49 -1.37
C MET A 117 17.95 5.01 -0.63
N ILE A 118 17.93 4.85 0.70
CA ILE A 118 16.82 5.27 1.57
C ILE A 118 16.81 6.79 1.74
N ALA A 119 17.95 7.47 1.71
CA ALA A 119 18.02 8.93 1.83
C ALA A 119 17.12 9.63 0.81
N TRP A 120 17.08 9.14 -0.43
CA TRP A 120 16.19 9.67 -1.47
C TRP A 120 14.70 9.47 -1.18
N LEU A 121 14.34 8.34 -0.56
CA LEU A 121 12.96 8.07 -0.13
C LEU A 121 12.56 8.92 1.09
N ASN A 122 13.55 9.34 1.88
CA ASN A 122 13.32 10.08 3.12
C ASN A 122 13.14 11.59 2.89
N ILE A 123 13.59 12.13 1.75
CA ILE A 123 13.45 13.56 1.41
C ILE A 123 12.01 14.07 1.54
N PRO A 124 11.00 13.49 0.86
CA PRO A 124 9.63 13.98 0.94
C PRO A 124 8.95 13.76 2.31
N LEU A 125 9.49 12.86 3.14
CA LEU A 125 8.99 12.63 4.50
C LEU A 125 9.45 13.72 5.48
N ASN A 126 10.61 14.33 5.22
CA ASN A 126 11.19 15.37 6.07
C ASN A 126 10.96 16.79 5.52
N ASP A 127 10.61 16.90 4.24
CA ASP A 127 10.16 18.14 3.62
C ASP A 127 8.88 17.88 2.79
N PRO A 128 7.70 18.04 3.40
CA PRO A 128 6.41 17.79 2.75
C PRO A 128 6.13 18.73 1.56
N THR A 129 6.94 19.78 1.37
CA THR A 129 6.73 20.77 0.30
C THR A 129 7.34 20.34 -1.04
N VAL A 130 8.12 19.25 -1.05
CA VAL A 130 8.82 18.73 -2.23
C VAL A 130 7.87 18.08 -3.25
N TYR A 131 6.66 17.67 -2.84
CA TYR A 131 5.59 17.28 -3.75
C TYR A 131 4.37 18.19 -3.53
N PRO A 132 3.89 18.93 -4.55
CA PRO A 132 2.66 19.69 -4.43
C PRO A 132 1.50 18.74 -4.12
N ALA A 133 0.63 19.13 -3.19
CA ALA A 133 -0.58 18.39 -2.86
C ALA A 133 -1.37 18.10 -4.15
N GLN A 134 -1.58 16.82 -4.47
CA GLN A 134 -2.48 16.37 -5.53
C GLN A 134 -3.92 16.39 -5.03
#